data_AF-A6EIW6-F1
#
_entry.id   AF-A6EIW6-F1
#
_cell.length_a   1.000
_cell.length_b   1.000
_cell.length_c   1.000
_cell.angle_alpha   90.00
_cell.angle_beta   90.00
_cell.angle_gamma   90.00
#
_symmetry.space_group_name_H-M   'P 1'
#
loop_
_entity.id
_entity.type
_entity.pdbx_description
1 polymer ?
#
loop_
_entity_poly.entity_id
_entity_poly.type
_entity_poly.pdbx_seq_one_letter_code
_entity_poly.pdbx_strand_id
1 'polypeptide(L)'
;MNWKMKFNIHYLCAGFALLFFANSCSKDATDYRNYLDDKEKVYPGVPATIIAAPGNYRVKLSWNPSPDPSVQKYRVFWNNGADSIEVAPAAGGTSARVS
;
A
#
# COMPACT_ATOMS: atom_id res chain seq x y z
N MET A 1 53.44 -26.08 -39.88
CA MET A 1 52.73 -24.89 -40.40
C MET A 1 52.38 -24.01 -39.20
N ASN A 2 53.23 -23.04 -38.87
CA ASN A 2 53.08 -22.20 -37.67
C ASN A 2 52.26 -20.95 -38.00
N TRP A 3 50.95 -20.99 -37.75
CA TRP A 3 50.08 -19.83 -37.92
C TRP A 3 50.11 -18.96 -36.65
N LYS A 4 50.92 -17.89 -36.65
CA LYS A 4 50.89 -16.87 -35.59
C LYS A 4 49.76 -15.88 -35.89
N MET A 5 48.60 -16.09 -35.25
CA MET A 5 47.52 -15.10 -35.21
C MET A 5 48.03 -13.84 -34.50
N LYS A 6 48.29 -12.76 -35.25
CA LYS A 6 48.56 -11.44 -34.67
C LYS A 6 47.23 -10.82 -34.24
N PHE A 7 46.68 -11.32 -33.14
CA PHE A 7 45.47 -10.76 -32.55
C PHE A 7 45.83 -9.40 -31.94
N ASN A 8 45.37 -8.32 -32.57
CA ASN A 8 45.69 -6.96 -32.16
C ASN A 8 44.96 -6.67 -30.85
N ILE A 9 45.69 -6.66 -29.75
CA ILE A 9 45.15 -6.63 -28.38
C ILE A 9 44.19 -5.44 -28.16
N HIS A 10 44.38 -4.35 -28.89
CA HIS A 10 43.52 -3.17 -28.87
C HIS A 10 42.08 -3.45 -29.33
N TYR A 11 41.87 -4.32 -30.33
CA TYR A 11 40.53 -4.70 -30.78
C TYR A 11 39.83 -5.64 -29.79
N LEU A 12 40.61 -6.47 -29.08
CA LEU A 12 40.12 -7.32 -28.00
C LEU A 12 39.65 -6.48 -26.81
N CYS A 13 40.43 -5.46 -26.42
CA CYS A 13 40.04 -4.51 -25.38
C CYS A 13 38.84 -3.65 -25.79
N ALA A 14 38.77 -3.19 -27.04
CA ALA A 14 37.64 -2.40 -27.53
C ALA A 14 36.34 -3.22 -27.58
N GLY A 15 36.40 -4.48 -28.01
CA GLY A 15 35.24 -5.39 -28.00
C GLY A 15 34.76 -5.71 -26.58
N PHE A 16 35.68 -5.91 -25.64
CA PHE A 16 35.36 -6.13 -24.23
C PHE A 16 34.74 -4.88 -23.59
N ALA A 17 35.30 -3.69 -23.82
CA ALA A 17 34.75 -2.44 -23.32
C ALA A 17 33.30 -2.20 -23.80
N LEU A 18 33.03 -2.47 -25.08
CA LEU A 18 31.70 -2.28 -25.67
C LEU A 18 30.66 -3.26 -25.10
N LEU A 19 31.06 -4.48 -24.75
CA LEU A 19 30.22 -5.44 -24.03
C LEU A 19 29.90 -4.98 -22.60
N PHE A 20 30.82 -4.30 -21.90
CA PHE A 20 30.57 -3.76 -20.56
C PHE A 20 29.56 -2.61 -20.57
N PHE A 21 29.65 -1.68 -21.54
CA PHE A 21 28.72 -0.56 -21.63
C PHE A 21 27.28 -0.98 -21.98
N ALA A 22 27.11 -2.05 -22.78
CA ALA A 22 25.77 -2.55 -23.12
C ALA A 22 25.01 -3.15 -21.92
N ASN A 23 25.72 -3.58 -20.87
CA ASN A 23 25.11 -4.11 -19.65
C ASN A 23 24.75 -3.01 -18.62
N SER A 24 25.07 -1.75 -18.89
CA SER A 24 24.79 -0.62 -17.98
C SER A 24 23.37 -0.04 -18.14
N CYS A 25 22.50 -0.67 -18.94
CA CYS A 25 21.07 -0.32 -18.99
C CYS A 25 20.37 -0.87 -17.74
N SER A 26 20.62 -0.25 -16.58
CA SER A 26 19.92 -0.56 -15.34
C SER A 26 18.50 0.03 -15.42
N LYS A 27 17.50 -0.84 -15.34
CA LYS A 27 16.09 -0.47 -15.14
C LYS A 27 15.90 0.00 -13.69
N ASP A 28 16.53 1.12 -13.30
CA ASP A 28 16.40 1.67 -11.95
C ASP A 28 15.06 2.43 -11.76
N ALA A 29 14.31 2.64 -12.84
CA ALA A 29 13.04 3.33 -12.80
C ALA A 29 11.90 2.55 -12.10
N THR A 30 12.08 1.31 -11.65
CA THR A 30 11.00 0.55 -10.98
C THR A 30 11.16 0.44 -9.46
N ASP A 31 12.26 0.94 -8.90
CA ASP A 31 12.58 0.76 -7.48
C ASP A 31 11.62 1.53 -6.54
N TYR A 32 10.93 2.55 -7.07
CA TYR A 32 9.95 3.31 -6.29
C TYR A 32 8.74 2.48 -5.85
N ARG A 33 8.46 1.36 -6.53
CA ARG A 33 7.34 0.46 -6.23
C ARG A 33 7.53 -0.27 -4.89
N ASN A 34 8.79 -0.52 -4.50
CA ASN A 34 9.13 -1.12 -3.22
C ASN A 34 8.76 -0.22 -2.04
N TYR A 35 8.82 1.11 -2.20
CA TYR A 35 8.38 2.04 -1.15
C TYR A 35 6.86 2.09 -0.97
N LEU A 36 6.10 1.55 -1.92
CA LEU A 36 4.63 1.49 -1.87
C LEU A 36 4.12 0.11 -1.45
N ASP A 37 5.01 -0.84 -1.10
CA ASP A 37 4.65 -2.22 -0.72
C ASP A 37 3.68 -2.88 -1.73
N ASP A 38 3.86 -2.54 -3.02
CA ASP A 38 3.00 -2.89 -4.16
C ASP A 38 1.50 -2.57 -3.97
N LYS A 39 1.15 -1.65 -3.07
CA LYS A 39 -0.24 -1.29 -2.77
C LYS A 39 -0.43 0.22 -2.82
N GLU A 40 -1.40 0.64 -3.62
CA GLU A 40 -1.90 2.00 -3.56
C GLU A 40 -2.57 2.24 -2.21
N LYS A 41 -2.09 3.22 -1.44
CA LYS A 41 -2.69 3.60 -0.16
C LYS A 41 -4.01 4.32 -0.43
N VAL A 42 -5.11 3.58 -0.37
CA VAL A 42 -6.46 4.14 -0.47
C VAL A 42 -6.81 4.80 0.87
N TYR A 43 -7.17 6.08 0.82
CA TYR A 43 -7.60 6.85 1.99
C TYR A 43 -9.13 6.85 2.04
N PRO A 44 -9.75 6.00 2.87
CA PRO A 44 -11.21 5.97 2.99
C PRO A 44 -11.73 7.31 3.51
N GLY A 45 -12.86 7.76 2.97
CA GLY A 45 -13.55 8.93 3.47
C GLY A 45 -13.98 8.80 4.95
N VAL A 46 -13.96 9.93 5.66
CA VAL A 46 -14.38 10.00 7.07
C VAL A 46 -15.91 9.87 7.17
N PRO A 47 -16.45 9.12 8.16
CA PRO A 47 -17.88 9.08 8.40
C PRO A 47 -18.40 10.42 8.94
N ALA A 48 -19.64 10.76 8.59
CA ALA A 48 -20.29 11.98 9.05
C ALA A 48 -21.22 11.72 10.24
N THR A 49 -21.53 12.77 11.01
CA THR A 49 -22.59 12.77 12.03
C THR A 49 -22.47 11.64 13.05
N ILE A 50 -21.39 11.62 13.81
CA ILE A 50 -21.18 10.64 14.89
C ILE A 50 -21.99 11.06 16.12
N ILE A 51 -22.88 10.18 16.58
CA ILE A 51 -23.76 10.40 17.73
C ILE A 51 -23.54 9.26 18.73
N ALA A 52 -23.27 9.60 19.98
CA ALA A 52 -23.22 8.66 21.11
C ALA A 52 -24.47 8.83 21.98
N ALA A 53 -25.25 7.75 22.10
CA ALA A 53 -26.44 7.71 22.95
C ALA A 53 -26.21 6.73 24.12
N PRO A 54 -26.41 7.17 25.37
CA PRO A 54 -26.32 6.29 26.52
C PRO A 54 -27.50 5.30 26.56
N GLY A 55 -27.26 4.13 27.12
CA GLY A 55 -28.26 3.10 27.41
C GLY A 55 -27.91 2.37 28.70
N ASN A 56 -28.73 1.40 29.08
CA ASN A 56 -28.51 0.63 30.32
C ASN A 56 -27.18 -0.15 30.25
N TYR A 57 -26.14 0.34 30.95
CA TYR A 57 -24.77 -0.19 30.95
C TYR A 57 -24.15 -0.37 29.55
N ARG A 58 -24.52 0.48 28.59
CA ARG A 58 -24.01 0.42 27.22
C ARG A 58 -24.07 1.77 26.54
N VAL A 59 -23.20 2.00 25.57
CA VAL A 59 -23.24 3.16 24.69
C VAL A 59 -23.59 2.69 23.28
N LYS A 60 -24.57 3.33 22.65
CA LYS A 60 -24.86 3.15 21.24
C LYS A 60 -24.18 4.28 20.47
N LEU A 61 -23.23 3.95 19.61
CA LEU A 61 -22.68 4.86 18.61
C LEU A 61 -23.45 4.70 17.31
N SER A 62 -23.85 5.80 16.69
CA SER A 62 -24.47 5.83 15.37
C SER A 62 -23.75 6.85 14.50
N TRP A 63 -23.55 6.54 13.22
CA TRP A 63 -22.91 7.44 12.27
C TRP A 63 -23.42 7.22 10.85
N ASN A 64 -23.28 8.25 10.01
CA ASN A 64 -23.55 8.14 8.59
C ASN A 64 -22.28 7.65 7.89
N PRO A 65 -22.35 6.56 7.11
CA PRO A 65 -21.18 6.08 6.38
C PRO A 65 -20.72 7.13 5.36
N SER A 66 -19.43 7.13 5.05
CA SER A 66 -18.91 7.95 3.97
C SER A 66 -19.50 7.50 2.61
N PRO A 67 -19.77 8.42 1.67
CA PRO A 67 -20.25 8.05 0.33
C PRO A 67 -19.18 7.34 -0.52
N ASP A 68 -17.94 7.28 -0.03
CA ASP A 68 -16.83 6.61 -0.69
C ASP A 68 -17.01 5.07 -0.69
N PRO A 69 -17.11 4.43 -1.89
CA PRO A 69 -17.25 2.98 -1.99
C PRO A 69 -16.00 2.22 -1.53
N SER A 70 -14.87 2.91 -1.32
CA SER A 70 -13.62 2.30 -0.85
C SER A 70 -13.68 1.88 0.63
N VAL A 71 -14.67 2.35 1.39
CA VAL A 71 -14.83 1.99 2.80
C VAL A 71 -15.35 0.56 2.93
N GLN A 72 -14.50 -0.35 3.41
CA GLN A 72 -14.88 -1.76 3.60
C GLN A 72 -15.42 -2.06 5.01
N LYS A 73 -14.91 -1.38 6.04
CA LYS A 73 -15.28 -1.60 7.44
C LYS A 73 -14.95 -0.41 8.32
N TYR A 74 -15.68 -0.28 9.42
CA TYR A 74 -15.39 0.62 10.52
C TYR A 74 -14.89 -0.17 11.72
N ARG A 75 -13.85 0.30 12.39
CA ARG A 75 -13.39 -0.27 13.66
C ARG A 75 -13.58 0.75 14.76
N VAL A 76 -14.42 0.41 15.74
CA VAL A 76 -14.70 1.26 16.90
C VAL A 76 -13.87 0.72 18.06
N PHE A 77 -13.10 1.59 18.71
CA PHE A 77 -12.28 1.26 19.86
C PHE A 77 -12.86 1.87 21.13
N TRP A 78 -12.79 1.14 22.24
CA TRP A 78 -13.08 1.67 23.57
C TRP A 78 -12.08 1.10 24.59
N ASN A 79 -12.25 1.43 25.87
CA ASN A 79 -11.35 0.98 26.93
C ASN A 79 -9.86 1.30 26.64
N ASN A 80 -9.59 2.56 26.27
CA ASN A 80 -8.25 3.03 25.88
C ASN A 80 -7.59 2.21 24.73
N GLY A 81 -8.41 1.63 23.84
CA GLY A 81 -7.95 0.84 22.71
C GLY A 81 -7.74 -0.64 23.01
N ALA A 82 -8.02 -1.10 24.24
CA ALA A 82 -7.96 -2.52 24.58
C ALA A 82 -9.08 -3.32 23.90
N ASP A 83 -10.25 -2.71 23.74
CA ASP A 83 -11.42 -3.36 23.15
C ASP A 83 -11.77 -2.72 21.80
N SER A 84 -12.24 -3.56 20.87
CA SER A 84 -12.69 -3.09 19.56
C SER A 84 -13.81 -3.93 18.97
N ILE A 85 -14.58 -3.33 18.08
CA ILE A 85 -15.61 -4.00 17.29
C ILE A 85 -15.52 -3.54 15.84
N GLU A 86 -15.65 -4.49 14.92
CA GLU A 86 -15.73 -4.21 13.49
C GLU A 86 -17.19 -4.13 13.05
N VAL A 87 -17.52 -3.12 12.25
CA VAL A 87 -18.87 -2.90 11.74
C VAL A 87 -18.80 -2.67 10.23
N ALA A 88 -19.63 -3.40 9.48
CA ALA A 88 -19.73 -3.23 8.04
C ALA A 88 -20.50 -1.92 7.70
N PRO A 89 -20.14 -1.22 6.61
CA PRO A 89 -20.85 -0.04 6.14
C PRO A 89 -22.29 -0.41 5.72
N ALA A 90 -23.27 0.36 6.18
CA ALA A 90 -24.68 0.17 5.82
C ALA A 90 -25.26 1.45 5.20
N ALA A 91 -25.88 1.34 4.02
CA ALA A 91 -26.37 2.47 3.22
C ALA A 91 -27.38 3.40 3.95
N GLY A 92 -28.06 2.92 5.01
CA GLY A 92 -29.06 3.66 5.77
C GLY A 92 -28.60 4.23 7.11
N GLY A 93 -27.29 4.24 7.38
CA GLY A 93 -26.72 4.60 8.68
C GLY A 93 -26.17 3.38 9.42
N THR A 94 -25.02 3.55 10.06
CA THR A 94 -24.27 2.48 10.72
C THR A 94 -24.31 2.69 12.23
N SER A 95 -24.38 1.61 13.01
CA SER A 95 -24.34 1.73 14.48
C SER A 95 -23.59 0.60 15.16
N ALA A 96 -22.92 0.92 16.26
CA ALA A 96 -22.24 -0.02 17.15
C ALA A 96 -22.81 0.10 18.56
N ARG A 97 -22.84 -1.01 19.29
CA ARG A 97 -23.14 -1.03 20.73
C ARG A 97 -21.89 -1.52 21.44
N VAL A 98 -21.40 -0.72 22.39
CA VAL A 98 -20.21 -1.01 23.19
C VAL A 98 -20.59 -0.96 24.67
N SER A 99 -19.95 -1.79 25.48
CA SER A 99 -20.15 -1.91 26.93
C SER A 99 -18.82 -1.75 27.65
#